data_AF-A0A4Q3SDL4-F1
#
_entry.id   AF-A0A4Q3SDL4-F1
#
_cell.length_a   1.000
_cell.length_b   1.000
_cell.length_c   1.000
_cell.angle_alpha   90.00
_cell.angle_beta   90.00
_cell.angle_gamma   90.00
#
_symmetry.space_group_name_H-M   'P 1'
#
loop_
_entity.id
_entity.type
_entity.pdbx_description
1 polymer ?
#
loop_
_entity_poly.entity_id
_entity_poly.type
_entity_poly.pdbx_seq_one_letter_code
_entity_poly.pdbx_strand_id
1 'polypeptide(L)'
;MFIKRRPAVDRFANHNSSTTLTTPEAVFSPLELEAIAAFCRDMGLDWGGLDILRDKDGRIYVVDVNKTDMGPPIALPLKDKLRATSLLAAAFLTLINQESGTGAAA
;
A
#
# COMPACT_ATOMS: atom_id res chain seq x y z
N MET A 1 -1.89 4.43 -3.14
CA MET A 1 -0.75 3.54 -3.46
C MET A 1 0.40 4.35 -4.03
N PHE A 2 1.64 3.98 -3.71
CA PHE A 2 2.83 4.66 -4.21
C PHE A 2 3.53 3.84 -5.30
N ILE A 3 3.78 4.43 -6.47
CA ILE A 3 4.66 3.83 -7.49
C ILE A 3 6.06 4.37 -7.24
N LYS A 4 6.96 3.50 -6.78
CA LYS A 4 8.38 3.79 -6.53
C LYS A 4 9.19 3.37 -7.76
N ARG A 5 10.02 4.26 -8.32
CA ARG A 5 10.94 3.91 -9.42
C ARG A 5 12.39 4.13 -9.02
N ARG A 6 13.27 3.28 -9.54
CA ARG A 6 14.73 3.32 -9.37
C ARG A 6 15.41 2.96 -10.69
N PRO A 7 16.57 3.55 -11.00
CA PRO A 7 17.44 3.04 -12.05
C PRO A 7 17.78 1.55 -11.84
N ALA A 8 18.04 0.83 -12.92
CA ALA A 8 18.35 -0.59 -12.82
C ALA A 8 19.66 -0.86 -12.06
N VAL A 9 20.61 0.08 -12.13
CA VAL A 9 21.95 -0.03 -11.52
C VAL A 9 21.93 0.01 -9.99
N ASP A 10 20.91 0.63 -9.40
CA ASP A 10 20.75 0.80 -7.94
C ASP A 10 19.35 0.37 -7.47
N ARG A 11 18.70 -0.53 -8.22
CA ARG A 11 17.31 -0.97 -7.97
C ARG A 11 17.03 -1.59 -6.60
N PHE A 12 18.08 -2.00 -5.90
CA PHE A 12 18.02 -2.56 -4.54
C PHE A 12 18.36 -1.54 -3.45
N ALA A 13 18.69 -0.29 -3.80
CA ALA A 13 18.89 0.77 -2.83
C ALA A 13 17.56 1.25 -2.23
N ASN A 14 17.60 1.84 -1.04
CA ASN A 14 16.40 2.33 -0.38
C ASN A 14 15.85 3.62 -0.99
N HIS A 15 16.71 4.46 -1.60
CA HIS A 15 16.27 5.71 -2.24
C HIS A 15 15.46 5.44 -3.51
N ASN A 16 14.54 6.34 -3.84
CA ASN A 16 13.73 6.29 -5.06
C ASN A 16 14.09 7.48 -5.95
N SER A 17 14.28 7.26 -7.25
CA SER A 17 14.50 8.35 -8.20
C SER A 17 13.22 9.14 -8.47
N SER A 18 12.06 8.48 -8.35
CA SER A 18 10.76 9.15 -8.39
C SER A 18 9.73 8.34 -7.61
N THR A 19 8.71 9.05 -7.12
CA THR A 19 7.54 8.42 -6.50
C THR A 19 6.29 9.19 -6.94
N THR A 20 5.26 8.46 -7.34
CA THR A 20 3.95 9.02 -7.66
C THR A 20 2.86 8.39 -6.80
N LEU A 21 1.80 9.16 -6.55
CA LEU A 21 0.59 8.68 -5.89
C LEU A 21 -0.46 8.30 -6.94
N THR A 22 -1.04 7.11 -6.79
CA THR A 22 -2.14 6.62 -7.64
C THR A 22 -3.12 5.76 -6.83
N THR A 23 -4.23 5.38 -7.45
CA THR A 23 -5.17 4.40 -6.89
C THR A 23 -4.75 2.97 -7.23
N PRO A 24 -5.07 1.96 -6.39
CA PRO A 24 -4.76 0.56 -6.70
C PRO A 24 -5.37 0.09 -8.03
N GLU A 25 -6.59 0.52 -8.36
CA GLU A 25 -7.35 0.13 -9.56
C GLU A 25 -6.71 0.65 -10.86
N ALA A 26 -5.88 1.69 -10.78
CA ALA A 26 -5.12 2.17 -11.91
C ALA A 26 -3.89 1.30 -12.25
N VAL A 27 -3.53 0.33 -11.41
CA VAL A 27 -2.29 -0.47 -11.54
C VAL A 27 -2.53 -1.97 -11.48
N PHE A 28 -3.52 -2.40 -10.71
CA PHE A 28 -3.88 -3.81 -10.57
C PHE A 28 -5.21 -4.09 -11.24
N SER A 29 -5.30 -5.23 -11.89
CA SER A 29 -6.57 -5.77 -12.39
C SER A 29 -7.50 -6.16 -11.23
N PRO A 30 -8.81 -6.31 -11.48
CA PRO A 30 -9.75 -6.77 -10.45
C PRO A 30 -9.34 -8.09 -9.78
N LEU A 31 -8.81 -9.04 -10.57
CA LEU A 31 -8.35 -10.34 -10.05
C LEU A 31 -7.10 -10.20 -9.17
N GLU A 32 -6.17 -9.32 -9.54
CA GLU A 32 -4.98 -9.03 -8.72
C GLU A 32 -5.37 -8.34 -7.41
N LEU A 33 -6.32 -7.41 -7.44
CA LEU A 33 -6.84 -6.75 -6.24
C LEU A 33 -7.53 -7.75 -5.30
N GLU A 34 -8.31 -8.68 -5.85
CA GLU A 34 -8.94 -9.74 -5.06
C GLU A 34 -7.91 -10.65 -4.41
N ALA A 35 -6.87 -11.04 -5.16
CA ALA A 35 -5.76 -11.85 -4.65
C ALA A 35 -4.96 -11.12 -3.55
N ILE A 36 -4.69 -9.82 -3.73
CA ILE A 36 -4.03 -8.99 -2.71
C ILE A 36 -4.91 -8.89 -1.45
N ALA A 37 -6.22 -8.69 -1.61
CA ALA A 37 -7.14 -8.63 -0.47
C ALA A 37 -7.22 -9.97 0.27
N ALA A 38 -7.23 -11.09 -0.45
CA ALA A 38 -7.16 -12.43 0.16
C ALA A 38 -5.85 -12.62 0.93
N PHE A 39 -4.73 -12.25 0.32
CA PHE A 39 -3.43 -12.29 0.98
C PHE A 39 -3.39 -11.46 2.27
N CYS A 40 -3.92 -10.23 2.28
CA CYS A 40 -3.98 -9.42 3.50
C CYS A 40 -4.81 -10.09 4.60
N ARG A 41 -5.95 -10.70 4.26
CA ARG A 41 -6.78 -11.44 5.23
C ARG A 41 -6.04 -12.63 5.82
N ASP A 42 -5.39 -13.43 4.99
CA ASP A 42 -4.65 -14.62 5.42
C ASP A 42 -3.44 -14.26 6.30
N MET A 43 -2.84 -13.09 6.06
CA MET A 43 -1.75 -12.54 6.87
C MET A 43 -2.21 -11.84 8.15
N GLY A 44 -3.52 -11.60 8.33
CA GLY A 44 -4.06 -10.78 9.42
C GLY A 44 -3.56 -9.32 9.37
N LEU A 45 -3.52 -8.74 8.17
CA LEU A 45 -3.04 -7.37 7.93
C LEU A 45 -4.22 -6.42 7.70
N ASP A 46 -4.84 -5.96 8.78
CA ASP A 46 -5.93 -4.97 8.73
C ASP A 46 -5.42 -3.55 8.46
N TRP A 47 -4.18 -3.27 8.89
CA TRP A 47 -3.48 -2.01 8.65
C TRP A 47 -1.98 -2.24 8.44
N GLY A 48 -1.42 -1.62 7.39
CA GLY A 48 0.01 -1.71 7.09
C GLY A 48 0.32 -1.43 5.61
N GLY A 49 1.47 -1.90 5.15
CA GLY A 49 1.94 -1.72 3.79
C GLY A 49 2.43 -3.02 3.16
N LEU A 50 2.23 -3.15 1.84
CA LEU A 50 2.81 -4.21 1.02
C LEU A 50 3.82 -3.59 0.06
N ASP A 51 4.98 -4.21 -0.08
CA ASP A 51 5.84 -3.96 -1.24
C ASP A 51 5.57 -5.05 -2.29
N ILE A 52 5.11 -4.62 -3.45
CA ILE A 52 4.70 -5.50 -4.56
C ILE A 52 5.53 -5.17 -5.79
N LEU A 53 6.11 -6.19 -6.41
CA LEU A 53 6.83 -6.09 -7.68
C LEU A 53 6.03 -6.77 -8.79
N ARG A 54 6.11 -6.24 -10.01
CA ARG A 54 5.55 -6.87 -11.21
C ARG A 54 6.71 -7.34 -12.09
N ASP A 55 6.74 -8.61 -12.43
CA ASP A 55 7.73 -9.16 -13.35
C ASP A 55 7.33 -8.89 -14.81
N LYS A 56 8.28 -9.07 -15.73
CA LYS A 56 8.09 -8.90 -17.17
C LYS A 56 7.03 -9.81 -17.77
N ASP A 57 6.72 -10.94 -17.13
CA ASP A 57 5.66 -11.86 -17.54
C ASP A 57 4.26 -11.39 -17.11
N GLY A 58 4.20 -10.24 -16.42
CA GLY A 58 2.98 -9.61 -15.94
C GLY A 58 2.55 -10.04 -14.55
N ARG A 59 3.16 -11.08 -13.96
CA ARG A 59 2.80 -11.57 -12.61
C ARG A 59 3.25 -10.58 -11.54
N ILE A 60 2.43 -10.43 -10.50
CA ILE A 60 2.76 -9.66 -9.32
C ILE A 60 3.26 -10.56 -8.20
N TYR A 61 4.20 -10.05 -7.41
CA TYR A 61 4.80 -10.73 -6.28
C TYR A 61 4.78 -9.79 -5.08
N VAL A 62 4.14 -10.21 -4.00
CA VAL A 62 4.30 -9.55 -2.69
C VAL A 62 5.65 -9.96 -2.13
N VAL A 63 6.57 -9.02 -1.99
CA VAL A 63 7.95 -9.30 -1.55
C VAL A 63 8.19 -8.92 -0.09
N ASP A 64 7.32 -8.09 0.48
CA ASP A 64 7.38 -7.72 1.89
C ASP A 64 5.99 -7.33 2.42
N VAL A 65 5.76 -7.58 3.71
CA VAL A 65 4.53 -7.32 4.46
C VAL A 65 4.88 -6.54 5.73
N ASN A 66 4.58 -5.25 5.73
CA ASN A 66 4.97 -4.33 6.80
C ASN A 66 3.76 -3.98 7.69
N LYS A 67 3.80 -4.35 8.97
CA LYS A 67 2.77 -3.96 9.97
C LYS A 67 2.81 -2.48 10.35
N THR A 68 3.96 -1.83 10.14
CA THR A 68 4.12 -0.39 10.36
C THR A 68 4.10 0.29 9.00
N ASP A 69 3.06 1.04 8.69
CA ASP A 69 3.03 1.82 7.47
C ASP A 69 4.14 2.88 7.52
N MET A 70 5.04 2.85 6.55
CA MET A 70 6.22 3.73 6.47
C MET A 70 5.87 5.09 5.86
N GLY A 71 4.68 5.63 6.16
CA GLY A 71 4.20 6.93 5.72
C GLY A 71 4.36 7.21 4.21
N PRO A 72 4.19 8.46 3.78
CA PRO A 72 4.45 8.81 2.39
C PRO A 72 5.96 8.82 2.10
N PRO A 73 6.44 8.23 0.99
CA PRO A 73 7.86 8.17 0.67
C PRO A 73 8.53 9.56 0.58
N ILE A 74 9.80 9.64 0.95
CA ILE A 74 10.57 10.91 0.95
C ILE A 74 10.55 11.58 -0.42
N ALA A 75 10.67 10.82 -1.51
CA ALA A 75 10.69 11.34 -2.88
C ALA A 75 9.31 11.73 -3.43
N LEU A 76 8.22 11.54 -2.67
CA LEU A 76 6.87 11.93 -3.10
C LEU A 76 6.72 13.46 -3.06
N PRO A 77 6.12 14.10 -4.08
CA PRO A 77 5.86 15.55 -4.07
C PRO A 77 5.00 15.96 -2.87
N LEU A 78 5.26 17.16 -2.30
CA LEU A 78 4.58 17.62 -1.08
C LEU A 78 3.05 17.58 -1.18
N LYS A 79 2.49 18.00 -2.33
CA LYS A 79 1.04 17.93 -2.59
C LYS A 79 0.50 16.51 -2.43
N ASP A 80 1.21 15.53 -2.97
CA ASP A 80 0.81 14.13 -2.92
C ASP A 80 1.07 13.52 -1.54
N LYS A 81 2.09 13.99 -0.80
CA LYS A 81 2.29 13.63 0.61
C LYS A 81 1.07 14.02 1.45
N LEU A 82 0.64 15.28 1.35
CA LEU A 82 -0.53 15.76 2.09
C LEU A 82 -1.78 14.95 1.71
N ARG A 83 -2.00 14.72 0.41
CA ARG A 83 -3.13 13.91 -0.07
C ARG A 83 -3.09 12.48 0.47
N ALA A 84 -1.94 11.82 0.40
CA ALA A 84 -1.76 10.46 0.90
C ALA A 84 -2.02 10.38 2.40
N THR A 85 -1.47 11.32 3.18
CA THR A 85 -1.71 11.40 4.62
C THR A 85 -3.19 11.58 4.94
N SER A 86 -3.92 12.44 4.23
CA SER A 86 -5.37 12.60 4.44
C SER A 86 -6.16 11.33 4.13
N LEU A 87 -5.81 10.62 3.05
CA LEU A 87 -6.46 9.35 2.68
C LEU A 87 -6.22 8.27 3.73
N LEU A 88 -4.98 8.12 4.18
CA LEU A 88 -4.60 7.16 5.22
C LEU A 88 -5.29 7.52 6.55
N ALA A 89 -5.29 8.79 6.94
CA ALA A 89 -5.97 9.22 8.16
C ALA A 89 -7.49 8.91 8.12
N ALA A 90 -8.15 9.18 6.99
CA ALA A 90 -9.57 8.85 6.83
C ALA A 90 -9.83 7.33 6.91
N ALA A 91 -9.03 6.52 6.21
CA ALA A 91 -9.16 5.07 6.25
C ALA A 91 -8.90 4.49 7.65
N PHE A 92 -7.89 5.01 8.35
CA PHE A 92 -7.59 4.61 9.72
C PHE A 92 -8.72 4.96 10.68
N LEU A 93 -9.30 6.16 10.57
CA LEU A 93 -10.47 6.56 11.34
C LEU A 93 -11.67 5.64 11.07
N THR A 94 -11.90 5.21 9.82
CA THR A 94 -12.94 4.23 9.51
C THR A 94 -12.67 2.90 10.21
N LEU A 95 -11.44 2.38 10.15
CA LEU A 95 -11.07 1.10 10.78
C LEU A 95 -11.34 1.11 12.29
N ILE A 96 -10.81 2.09 13.03
CA ILE A 96 -10.96 2.13 14.50
C ILE A 96 -12.40 2.40 14.95
N ASN A 97 -13.21 3.08 14.12
CA ASN A 97 -14.63 3.29 14.40
C ASN A 97 -15.49 2.06 14.07
N GLN A 98 -15.06 1.19 13.14
CA GLN A 98 -15.73 -0.08 12.86
C GLN A 98 -15.53 -1.10 13.99
N GLU A 99 -14.34 -1.13 14.61
CA GLU A 99 -14.09 -1.97 15.79
C GLU A 99 -14.94 -1.56 17.01
N SER A 100 -15.34 -0.29 17.10
CA SER A 100 -16.20 0.21 18.18
C SER A 100 -17.66 -0.30 18.12
N GLY A 101 -18.07 -0.95 17.02
CA GLY A 101 -19.43 -1.43 16.80
C GLY A 101 -19.69 -2.92 17.09
N THR A 102 -18.67 -3.71 17.42
CA THR A 102 -18.80 -5.18 17.60
C THR A 102 -18.70 -5.66 19.06
N GLY A 103 -18.67 -4.75 20.03
CA GLY A 103 -18.54 -5.08 21.47
C GLY A 103 -19.86 -5.26 22.25
N ALA A 104 -21.03 -5.30 21.62
CA ALA A 104 -22.33 -5.30 22.33
C ALA A 104 -23.26 -6.49 21.98
N ALA A 105 -22.72 -7.62 21.52
CA ALA A 105 -23.50 -8.84 21.34
C ALA A 105 -22.67 -10.08 21.66
N ALA A 106 -22.57 -10.39 22.96
CA ALA A 106 -22.36 -11.72 23.51
C ALA A 106 -22.91 -11.76 24.95
#